data_AF-A0A7K8ECR2-F1
#
_entry.id   AF-A0A7K8ECR2-F1
#
_cell.length_a   1.000
_cell.length_b   1.000
_cell.length_c   1.000
_cell.angle_alpha   90.00
_cell.angle_beta   90.00
_cell.angle_gamma   90.00
#
_symmetry.space_group_name_H-M   'P 1'
#
loop_
_entity.id
_entity.type
_entity.pdbx_description
1 polymer ?
#
loop_
_entity_poly.entity_id
_entity_poly.type
_entity_poly.pdbx_seq_one_letter_code
_entity_poly.pdbx_strand_id
1 'polypeptide(L)'
;DVQYTDIDYMERNLDFTISPKFAGLPDLINKIKAEGMRFIIILDPGISGNETDYPAFSRGVDKDVFIKRPDTNEILYSKVWSFLPNIEIDESLPHEEVVEKFAAHCAFPDFFRNSTAEWWKNEILEVYNNPNASKSLKFDGLWIDMNEPAVFIHGAMGGCRNDLLNNPPYMPHLGSRSEGLAYKSLCMEAQQYLADGTPVRHFDVHNLYGWSQTKISLEALQAATNERGIVVTRSTYPSSGRWAGHWLGDNTAAWNQLHKSIIGTCQEKRSCNPGIMEWFGNFLGLFCSLVFPNGLTWCFHLSQALQPSFSNNTLLFQRQDPAVWDERFHEISRNVLNIRYTLLPYLYTLLFDAHAHGSTVVRPLLHEFVEDRETWDMDEQFLWGPALLISPVLKQDDQSVIAYFPNARWYDYHTNTDTGFRGQFQNLSAPLEHINLHVRGGYILPWQTPANTTAFSRKNPMGLTVALDDALFAEGHLYWDDGVRIGT
;
A
#
# COMPACT_ATOMS: atom_id res chain seq x y z
N ASP A 1 -5.80 -14.34 2.45
CA ASP A 1 -6.98 -13.44 2.54
C ASP A 1 -7.25 -12.62 1.30
N VAL A 2 -6.30 -11.87 0.77
CA VAL A 2 -6.56 -10.89 -0.30
C VAL A 2 -5.84 -11.32 -1.58
N GLN A 3 -6.55 -11.29 -2.70
CA GLN A 3 -5.98 -11.33 -4.05
C GLN A 3 -6.19 -9.98 -4.72
N TYR A 4 -5.32 -9.60 -5.64
CA TYR A 4 -5.46 -8.39 -6.44
C TYR A 4 -5.21 -8.65 -7.92
N THR A 5 -5.44 -7.62 -8.72
CA THR A 5 -4.99 -7.52 -10.10
C THR A 5 -4.46 -6.10 -10.35
N ASP A 6 -3.39 -6.01 -11.11
CA ASP A 6 -2.87 -4.75 -11.66
C ASP A 6 -3.66 -4.38 -12.93
N ILE A 7 -3.31 -3.28 -13.60
CA ILE A 7 -4.00 -2.66 -14.75
C ILE A 7 -4.29 -3.62 -15.92
N ASP A 8 -3.65 -4.80 -15.96
CA ASP A 8 -3.87 -5.84 -16.97
C ASP A 8 -5.33 -6.28 -17.12
N TYR A 9 -6.13 -6.17 -16.04
CA TYR A 9 -7.55 -6.51 -16.09
C TYR A 9 -8.36 -5.52 -16.93
N MET A 10 -7.87 -4.30 -17.09
CA MET A 10 -8.53 -3.23 -17.82
C MET A 10 -8.30 -3.40 -19.32
N GLU A 11 -9.29 -3.03 -20.13
CA GLU A 11 -9.13 -3.01 -21.58
C GLU A 11 -8.17 -1.87 -21.95
N ARG A 12 -6.97 -2.19 -22.46
CA ARG A 12 -5.93 -1.19 -22.83
C ARG A 12 -5.59 -0.21 -21.71
N ASN A 13 -5.66 -0.66 -20.45
CA ASN A 13 -5.42 0.17 -19.26
C ASN A 13 -6.38 1.36 -19.17
N LEU A 14 -7.64 1.16 -19.59
CA LEU A 14 -8.73 2.12 -19.42
C LEU A 14 -9.46 1.83 -18.11
N ASP A 15 -9.43 2.80 -17.19
CA ASP A 15 -10.13 2.71 -15.91
C ASP A 15 -11.61 2.32 -16.10
N PHE A 16 -12.14 1.52 -15.18
CA PHE A 16 -13.54 1.04 -15.19
C PHE A 16 -13.94 0.08 -16.34
N THR A 17 -12.97 -0.45 -17.10
CA THR A 17 -13.22 -1.43 -18.16
C THR A 17 -12.72 -2.83 -17.79
N ILE A 18 -13.14 -3.86 -18.55
CA ILE A 18 -12.66 -5.24 -18.40
C ILE A 18 -12.15 -5.72 -19.75
N SER A 19 -10.87 -6.08 -19.79
CA SER A 19 -10.21 -6.66 -20.94
C SER A 19 -10.89 -7.97 -21.37
N PRO A 20 -11.03 -8.24 -22.68
CA PRO A 20 -11.52 -9.54 -23.16
C PRO A 20 -10.70 -10.73 -22.64
N LYS A 21 -9.40 -10.54 -22.35
CA LYS A 21 -8.54 -11.56 -21.75
C LYS A 21 -8.93 -11.89 -20.30
N PHE A 22 -9.65 -10.99 -19.64
CA PHE A 22 -10.12 -11.09 -18.25
C PHE A 22 -11.65 -11.23 -18.15
N ALA A 23 -12.33 -11.69 -19.21
CA ALA A 23 -13.79 -11.84 -19.22
C ALA A 23 -14.33 -12.75 -18.08
N GLY A 24 -13.54 -13.71 -17.60
CA GLY A 24 -13.88 -14.59 -16.47
C GLY A 24 -13.50 -14.06 -15.08
N LEU A 25 -12.93 -12.86 -14.98
CA LEU A 25 -12.53 -12.26 -13.70
C LEU A 25 -13.70 -12.09 -12.72
N PRO A 26 -14.90 -11.63 -13.13
CA PRO A 26 -16.06 -11.56 -12.24
C PRO A 26 -16.39 -12.91 -11.56
N ASP A 27 -16.34 -14.00 -12.32
CA ASP A 27 -16.61 -15.34 -11.79
C ASP A 27 -15.53 -15.80 -10.80
N LEU A 28 -14.26 -15.50 -11.10
CA LEU A 28 -13.15 -15.76 -10.18
C LEU A 28 -13.32 -15.03 -8.85
N ILE A 29 -13.64 -13.73 -8.89
CA ILE A 29 -13.88 -12.92 -7.69
C ILE A 29 -15.00 -13.53 -6.86
N ASN A 30 -16.13 -13.86 -7.48
CA ASN A 30 -17.26 -14.46 -6.77
C ASN A 30 -16.89 -15.82 -6.14
N LYS A 31 -16.11 -16.64 -6.84
CA LYS A 31 -15.63 -17.94 -6.34
C LYS A 31 -14.74 -17.78 -5.10
N ILE A 32 -13.68 -16.98 -5.19
CA ILE A 32 -12.72 -16.85 -4.07
C ILE A 32 -13.38 -16.18 -2.85
N LYS A 33 -14.34 -15.27 -3.07
CA LYS A 33 -15.11 -14.65 -1.98
C LYS A 33 -16.02 -15.66 -1.27
N ALA A 34 -16.62 -16.59 -2.02
CA ALA A 34 -17.37 -17.70 -1.42
C ALA A 34 -16.46 -18.61 -0.56
N GLU A 35 -15.17 -18.69 -0.88
CA GLU A 35 -14.13 -19.38 -0.10
C GLU A 35 -13.55 -18.53 1.05
N GLY A 36 -14.13 -17.35 1.32
CA GLY A 36 -13.72 -16.47 2.41
C GLY A 36 -12.48 -15.62 2.14
N MET A 37 -12.10 -15.45 0.87
CA MET A 37 -11.10 -14.47 0.44
C MET A 37 -11.75 -13.11 0.13
N ARG A 38 -10.91 -12.11 -0.12
CA ARG A 38 -11.27 -10.74 -0.48
C ARG A 38 -10.50 -10.33 -1.73
N PHE A 39 -11.00 -9.34 -2.47
CA PHE A 39 -10.38 -8.90 -3.72
C PHE A 39 -10.16 -7.38 -3.76
N ILE A 40 -9.00 -6.94 -4.23
CA ILE A 40 -8.67 -5.51 -4.43
C ILE A 40 -8.38 -5.25 -5.91
N ILE A 41 -8.87 -4.14 -6.44
CA ILE A 41 -8.57 -3.67 -7.80
C ILE A 41 -7.76 -2.37 -7.75
N ILE A 42 -6.89 -2.17 -8.74
CA ILE A 42 -6.25 -0.88 -9.01
C ILE A 42 -7.20 0.06 -9.75
N LEU A 43 -7.08 1.36 -9.49
CA LEU A 43 -7.61 2.46 -10.29
C LEU A 43 -6.57 3.59 -10.40
N ASP A 44 -6.44 4.16 -11.59
CA ASP A 44 -5.54 5.27 -11.87
C ASP A 44 -6.32 6.57 -12.13
N PRO A 45 -5.81 7.75 -11.74
CA PRO A 45 -6.53 9.00 -11.96
C PRO A 45 -6.57 9.44 -13.44
N GLY A 46 -5.73 8.89 -14.32
CA GLY A 46 -5.65 9.30 -15.72
C GLY A 46 -6.76 8.68 -16.58
N ILE A 47 -7.70 9.49 -17.07
CA ILE A 47 -8.83 9.02 -17.89
C ILE A 47 -8.57 9.31 -19.37
N SER A 48 -8.52 8.27 -20.22
CA SER A 48 -8.31 8.42 -21.67
C SER A 48 -9.44 9.24 -22.32
N GLY A 49 -9.07 10.26 -23.09
CA GLY A 49 -9.97 11.12 -23.85
C GLY A 49 -9.97 10.87 -25.37
N ASN A 50 -9.23 9.87 -25.86
CA ASN A 50 -9.20 9.52 -27.28
C ASN A 50 -10.24 8.44 -27.67
N GLU A 51 -11.06 8.01 -26.72
CA GLU A 51 -12.05 6.94 -26.94
C GLU A 51 -13.38 7.48 -27.47
N THR A 52 -14.03 6.70 -28.34
CA THR A 52 -15.32 7.09 -28.95
C THR A 52 -16.52 6.67 -28.11
N ASP A 53 -16.43 5.55 -27.39
CA ASP A 53 -17.49 5.02 -26.52
C ASP A 53 -16.89 4.70 -25.14
N TYR A 54 -16.73 5.74 -24.32
CA TYR A 54 -16.18 5.62 -22.97
C TYR A 54 -16.98 6.46 -21.97
N PRO A 55 -17.91 5.84 -21.22
CA PRO A 55 -18.79 6.54 -20.27
C PRO A 55 -18.03 7.34 -19.21
N ALA A 56 -16.94 6.81 -18.66
CA ALA A 56 -16.19 7.49 -17.63
C ALA A 56 -15.65 8.85 -18.11
N PHE A 57 -15.08 8.90 -19.33
CA PHE A 57 -14.62 10.15 -19.91
C PHE A 57 -15.77 11.10 -20.28
N SER A 58 -16.75 10.61 -21.05
CA SER A 58 -17.88 11.43 -21.52
C SER A 58 -18.69 12.04 -20.36
N ARG A 59 -19.03 11.24 -19.34
CA ARG A 59 -19.70 11.74 -18.12
C ARG A 59 -18.82 12.70 -17.32
N GLY A 60 -17.50 12.49 -17.31
CA GLY A 60 -16.54 13.40 -16.68
C GLY A 60 -16.51 14.77 -17.38
N VAL A 61 -16.55 14.80 -18.71
CA VAL A 61 -16.66 16.04 -19.50
C VAL A 61 -17.99 16.74 -19.20
N ASP A 62 -19.11 16.01 -19.22
CA ASP A 62 -20.44 16.56 -18.95
C ASP A 62 -20.57 17.16 -17.54
N LYS A 63 -19.90 16.56 -16.55
CA LYS A 63 -19.87 17.02 -15.15
C LYS A 63 -18.76 18.04 -14.85
N ASP A 64 -17.99 18.43 -15.87
CA ASP A 64 -16.84 19.33 -15.74
C ASP A 64 -15.89 18.94 -14.60
N VAL A 65 -15.40 17.70 -14.62
CA VAL A 65 -14.54 17.17 -13.54
C VAL A 65 -13.05 17.30 -13.81
N PHE A 66 -12.65 17.50 -15.06
CA PHE A 66 -11.24 17.47 -15.45
C PHE A 66 -10.51 18.79 -15.22
N ILE A 67 -9.23 18.68 -14.89
CA ILE A 67 -8.27 19.78 -14.78
C ILE A 67 -8.09 20.43 -16.15
N LYS A 68 -8.07 21.76 -16.15
CA LYS A 68 -8.04 22.57 -17.37
C LYS A 68 -6.87 23.55 -17.37
N ARG A 69 -6.52 24.00 -18.57
CA ARG A 69 -5.61 25.13 -18.76
C ARG A 69 -6.30 26.42 -18.27
N PRO A 70 -5.55 27.36 -17.67
CA PRO A 70 -6.09 28.67 -17.32
C PRO A 70 -6.53 29.41 -18.59
N ASP A 71 -7.57 30.23 -18.47
CA ASP A 71 -8.10 31.17 -19.48
C ASP A 71 -8.71 30.56 -20.76
N THR A 72 -8.42 29.30 -21.11
CA THR A 72 -8.95 28.67 -22.35
C THR A 72 -10.06 27.66 -22.10
N ASN A 73 -10.33 27.29 -20.83
CA ASN A 73 -11.30 26.26 -20.44
C ASN A 73 -11.06 24.89 -21.13
N GLU A 74 -9.86 24.69 -21.67
CA GLU A 74 -9.43 23.51 -22.42
C GLU A 74 -8.91 22.46 -21.44
N ILE A 75 -9.33 21.19 -21.61
CA ILE A 75 -8.84 20.08 -20.79
C ILE A 75 -7.32 19.96 -20.96
N LEU A 76 -6.62 19.84 -19.83
CA LEU A 76 -5.19 19.60 -19.84
C LEU A 76 -4.94 18.11 -20.01
N TYR A 77 -4.50 17.71 -21.19
CA TYR A 77 -4.15 16.33 -21.49
C TYR A 77 -2.67 16.05 -21.20
N SER A 78 -2.39 14.88 -20.65
CA SER A 78 -1.04 14.30 -20.57
C SER A 78 -1.07 12.82 -20.97
N LYS A 79 -0.04 12.04 -20.66
CA LYS A 79 0.04 10.60 -21.00
C LYS A 79 0.40 9.75 -19.79
N VAL A 80 -0.30 8.63 -19.64
CA VAL A 80 -0.06 7.59 -18.61
C VAL A 80 -0.25 6.21 -19.28
N TRP A 81 -0.87 5.24 -18.59
CA TRP A 81 -0.93 3.84 -19.00
C TRP A 81 -1.89 3.53 -20.16
N SER A 82 -2.93 4.33 -20.37
CA SER A 82 -3.93 4.04 -21.38
C SER A 82 -3.37 4.11 -22.79
N PHE A 83 -3.66 3.10 -23.62
CA PHE A 83 -3.22 3.04 -25.03
C PHE A 83 -4.33 3.47 -26.00
N LEU A 84 -3.94 4.06 -27.13
CA LEU A 84 -4.85 4.43 -28.21
C LEU A 84 -5.63 3.21 -28.76
N PRO A 85 -6.81 3.42 -29.36
CA PRO A 85 -7.57 2.33 -29.97
C PRO A 85 -6.97 1.88 -31.30
N ASN A 86 -7.16 0.61 -31.64
CA ASN A 86 -6.80 0.01 -32.95
C ASN A 86 -5.31 0.12 -33.33
N ILE A 87 -4.41 0.10 -32.35
CA ILE A 87 -2.96 0.05 -32.54
C ILE A 87 -2.39 -1.26 -31.99
N GLU A 88 -1.46 -1.86 -32.73
CA GLU A 88 -0.61 -2.93 -32.22
C GLU A 88 0.61 -2.32 -31.53
N ILE A 89 0.81 -2.68 -30.26
CA ILE A 89 1.92 -2.17 -29.46
C ILE A 89 3.16 -3.01 -29.78
N ASP A 90 4.21 -2.35 -30.27
CA ASP A 90 5.52 -2.98 -30.39
C ASP A 90 6.23 -2.93 -29.03
N GLU A 91 6.13 -4.03 -28.28
CA GLU A 91 6.72 -4.18 -26.95
C GLU A 91 8.26 -4.25 -26.98
N SER A 92 8.89 -4.31 -28.16
CA SER A 92 10.35 -4.28 -28.28
C SER A 92 10.95 -2.86 -28.20
N LEU A 93 10.11 -1.83 -28.32
CA LEU A 93 10.54 -0.44 -28.28
C LEU A 93 10.84 0.02 -26.84
N PRO A 94 11.76 0.98 -26.67
CA PRO A 94 11.96 1.64 -25.38
C PRO A 94 10.65 2.25 -24.86
N HIS A 95 10.43 2.19 -23.54
CA HIS A 95 9.19 2.67 -22.92
C HIS A 95 8.83 4.11 -23.32
N GLU A 96 9.81 5.01 -23.42
CA GLU A 96 9.58 6.39 -23.85
C GLU A 96 9.02 6.48 -25.27
N GLU A 97 9.51 5.65 -26.20
CA GLU A 97 8.97 5.59 -27.57
C GLU A 97 7.58 4.98 -27.60
N VAL A 98 7.31 3.98 -26.75
CA VAL A 98 6.00 3.36 -26.61
C VAL A 98 4.98 4.41 -26.14
N VAL A 99 5.34 5.20 -25.13
CA VAL A 99 4.50 6.29 -24.63
C VAL A 99 4.27 7.35 -25.70
N GLU A 100 5.32 7.77 -26.41
CA GLU A 100 5.22 8.79 -27.44
C GLU A 100 4.29 8.36 -28.58
N LYS A 101 4.41 7.12 -29.05
CA LYS A 101 3.69 6.61 -30.23
C LYS A 101 2.29 6.08 -29.91
N PHE A 102 2.12 5.43 -28.75
CA PHE A 102 0.95 4.59 -28.50
C PHE A 102 0.10 5.00 -27.30
N ALA A 103 0.62 5.78 -26.35
CA ALA A 103 -0.18 6.21 -25.21
C ALA A 103 -1.23 7.26 -25.61
N ALA A 104 -2.44 7.06 -25.10
CA ALA A 104 -3.59 7.94 -25.29
C ALA A 104 -3.45 9.23 -24.45
N HIS A 105 -4.15 10.27 -24.89
CA HIS A 105 -4.28 11.51 -24.15
C HIS A 105 -5.18 11.27 -22.93
N CYS A 106 -4.62 11.45 -21.75
CA CYS A 106 -5.30 11.25 -20.48
C CYS A 106 -5.65 12.61 -19.86
N ALA A 107 -6.89 12.77 -19.42
CA ALA A 107 -7.36 13.88 -18.61
C ALA A 107 -7.31 13.50 -17.12
N PHE A 108 -7.07 14.49 -16.27
CA PHE A 108 -6.90 14.29 -14.82
C PHE A 108 -8.06 14.93 -14.06
N PRO A 109 -8.84 14.17 -13.27
CA PRO A 109 -9.93 14.71 -12.47
C PRO A 109 -9.42 15.65 -11.37
N ASP A 110 -10.16 16.72 -11.12
CA ASP A 110 -9.96 17.65 -10.01
C ASP A 110 -10.74 17.14 -8.79
N PHE A 111 -10.10 16.32 -7.97
CA PHE A 111 -10.75 15.64 -6.83
C PHE A 111 -11.13 16.56 -5.67
N PHE A 112 -10.80 17.85 -5.73
CA PHE A 112 -11.32 18.84 -4.78
C PHE A 112 -12.78 19.21 -5.03
N ARG A 113 -13.28 19.03 -6.26
CA ARG A 113 -14.65 19.40 -6.63
C ARG A 113 -15.66 18.37 -6.14
N ASN A 114 -16.80 18.87 -5.65
CA ASN A 114 -17.94 18.01 -5.30
C ASN A 114 -18.51 17.26 -6.53
N SER A 115 -18.45 17.86 -7.72
CA SER A 115 -18.86 17.20 -8.97
C SER A 115 -17.99 15.99 -9.29
N THR A 116 -16.68 16.09 -9.06
CA THR A 116 -15.73 14.99 -9.22
C THR A 116 -15.99 13.87 -8.21
N ALA A 117 -16.32 14.23 -6.95
CA ALA A 117 -16.68 13.24 -5.93
C ALA A 117 -17.93 12.43 -6.34
N GLU A 118 -18.96 13.09 -6.87
CA GLU A 118 -20.16 12.41 -7.39
C GLU A 118 -19.84 11.52 -8.60
N TRP A 119 -19.08 12.04 -9.56
CA TRP A 119 -18.69 11.30 -10.76
C TRP A 119 -17.87 10.06 -10.39
N TRP A 120 -16.80 10.21 -9.62
CA TRP A 120 -15.92 9.12 -9.19
C TRP A 120 -16.69 8.02 -8.45
N LYS A 121 -17.60 8.43 -7.55
CA LYS A 121 -18.48 7.52 -6.84
C LYS A 121 -19.39 6.74 -7.79
N ASN A 122 -19.98 7.40 -8.78
CA ASN A 122 -20.86 6.74 -9.74
C ASN A 122 -20.12 5.73 -10.62
N GLU A 123 -18.91 6.06 -11.09
CA GLU A 123 -18.08 5.14 -11.88
C GLU A 123 -17.72 3.88 -11.07
N ILE A 124 -17.29 4.04 -9.80
CA ILE A 124 -16.98 2.93 -8.90
C ILE A 124 -18.22 2.07 -8.62
N LEU A 125 -19.38 2.69 -8.40
CA LEU A 125 -20.64 1.97 -8.20
C LEU A 125 -21.05 1.16 -9.43
N GLU A 126 -20.81 1.67 -10.63
CA GLU A 126 -21.11 0.97 -11.88
C GLU A 126 -20.14 -0.19 -12.14
N VAL A 127 -18.86 -0.08 -11.77
CA VAL A 127 -17.97 -1.25 -11.81
C VAL A 127 -18.44 -2.34 -10.85
N TYR A 128 -18.86 -1.95 -9.65
CA TYR A 128 -19.35 -2.90 -8.66
C TYR A 128 -20.69 -3.53 -9.04
N ASN A 129 -21.61 -2.74 -9.61
CA ASN A 129 -22.96 -3.14 -10.03
C ASN A 129 -23.17 -2.79 -11.51
N ASN A 130 -22.43 -3.47 -12.39
CA ASN A 130 -22.49 -3.20 -13.81
C ASN A 130 -23.89 -3.52 -14.37
N PRO A 131 -24.45 -2.69 -15.28
CA PRO A 131 -25.73 -2.98 -15.93
C PRO A 131 -25.77 -4.38 -16.55
N ASN A 132 -24.63 -4.86 -17.05
CA ASN A 132 -24.43 -6.27 -17.33
C ASN A 132 -23.85 -6.97 -16.08
N ALA A 133 -24.69 -7.73 -15.38
CA ALA A 133 -24.30 -8.46 -14.18
C ALA A 133 -23.08 -9.38 -14.37
N SER A 134 -22.86 -9.91 -15.58
CA SER A 134 -21.70 -10.76 -15.87
C SER A 134 -20.37 -10.00 -15.88
N LYS A 135 -20.40 -8.66 -15.86
CA LYS A 135 -19.22 -7.78 -15.82
C LYS A 135 -19.07 -7.07 -14.47
N SER A 136 -19.90 -7.37 -13.47
CA SER A 136 -19.81 -6.75 -12.15
C SER A 136 -18.59 -7.27 -11.38
N LEU A 137 -17.69 -6.38 -10.95
CA LEU A 137 -16.53 -6.75 -10.14
C LEU A 137 -16.83 -6.51 -8.65
N LYS A 138 -17.02 -7.59 -7.89
CA LYS A 138 -17.34 -7.52 -6.45
C LYS A 138 -16.10 -7.34 -5.59
N PHE A 139 -15.34 -6.26 -5.79
CA PHE A 139 -14.16 -5.93 -4.99
C PHE A 139 -14.50 -5.58 -3.52
N ASP A 140 -13.52 -5.67 -2.64
CA ASP A 140 -13.61 -5.40 -1.19
C ASP A 140 -12.70 -4.23 -0.75
N GLY A 141 -11.81 -3.80 -1.64
CA GLY A 141 -10.93 -2.66 -1.43
C GLY A 141 -10.50 -2.03 -2.75
N LEU A 142 -9.99 -0.81 -2.67
CA LEU A 142 -9.46 -0.06 -3.80
C LEU A 142 -7.98 0.24 -3.58
N TRP A 143 -7.21 0.10 -4.63
CA TRP A 143 -5.83 0.58 -4.69
C TRP A 143 -5.80 1.74 -5.69
N ILE A 144 -5.63 2.96 -5.17
CA ILE A 144 -5.49 4.17 -5.99
C ILE A 144 -4.01 4.46 -6.18
N ASP A 145 -3.54 4.35 -7.41
CA ASP A 145 -2.13 4.53 -7.75
C ASP A 145 -1.94 5.70 -8.73
N MET A 146 -0.69 6.01 -9.07
CA MET A 146 -0.31 7.01 -10.06
C MET A 146 -0.82 8.43 -9.72
N ASN A 147 -1.09 8.68 -8.44
CA ASN A 147 -1.84 9.82 -7.95
C ASN A 147 -0.98 10.91 -7.28
N GLU A 148 0.27 11.07 -7.69
CA GLU A 148 1.09 12.23 -7.34
C GLU A 148 0.49 13.57 -7.80
N PRO A 149 -0.04 13.77 -9.04
CA PRO A 149 -0.31 12.85 -10.16
C PRO A 149 0.91 12.57 -11.03
N ALA A 150 1.13 11.29 -11.35
CA ALA A 150 2.23 10.86 -12.22
C ALA A 150 1.83 10.91 -13.69
N VAL A 151 2.76 11.39 -14.52
CA VAL A 151 2.64 11.40 -15.98
C VAL A 151 3.95 11.01 -16.64
N PHE A 152 3.88 10.45 -17.85
CA PHE A 152 5.07 10.05 -18.60
C PHE A 152 5.67 11.17 -19.46
N ILE A 153 4.85 12.13 -19.87
CA ILE A 153 5.34 13.36 -20.53
C ILE A 153 5.38 14.49 -19.52
N HIS A 154 6.46 15.27 -19.50
CA HIS A 154 6.62 16.35 -18.53
C HIS A 154 5.60 17.47 -18.79
N GLY A 155 4.72 17.72 -17.83
CA GLY A 155 3.64 18.68 -17.95
C GLY A 155 2.43 18.15 -18.73
N ALA A 156 2.19 18.76 -19.88
CA ALA A 156 1.00 18.54 -20.70
C ALA A 156 1.36 18.38 -22.18
N MET A 157 0.45 17.77 -22.94
CA MET A 157 0.49 17.76 -24.40
C MET A 157 0.55 19.21 -24.94
N GLY A 158 1.57 19.52 -25.73
CA GLY A 158 1.83 20.88 -26.22
C GLY A 158 2.61 21.77 -25.24
N GLY A 159 3.14 21.20 -24.16
CA GLY A 159 3.99 21.89 -23.18
C GLY A 159 3.22 22.74 -22.16
N CYS A 160 4.00 23.36 -21.28
CA CYS A 160 3.52 24.32 -20.28
C CYS A 160 3.77 25.76 -20.75
N ARG A 161 2.84 26.66 -20.43
CA ARG A 161 2.83 28.06 -20.89
C ARG A 161 3.54 29.01 -19.93
N ASN A 162 3.67 28.64 -18.66
CA ASN A 162 4.18 29.53 -17.61
C ASN A 162 5.54 29.09 -17.08
N ASP A 163 6.62 29.66 -17.62
CA ASP A 163 7.98 29.31 -17.22
C ASP A 163 8.27 29.64 -15.76
N LEU A 164 7.70 30.71 -15.20
CA LEU A 164 7.97 31.10 -13.81
C LEU A 164 7.39 30.11 -12.79
N LEU A 165 6.22 29.53 -13.08
CA LEU A 165 5.62 28.52 -12.20
C LEU A 165 6.31 27.17 -12.34
N ASN A 166 6.70 26.78 -13.55
CA ASN A 166 7.38 25.50 -13.78
C ASN A 166 8.87 25.56 -13.37
N ASN A 167 9.49 26.74 -13.45
CA ASN A 167 10.85 27.04 -13.03
C ASN A 167 10.89 28.23 -12.05
N PRO A 168 10.44 28.04 -10.79
CA PRO A 168 10.43 29.11 -9.80
C PRO A 168 11.83 29.68 -9.53
N PRO A 169 11.93 30.95 -9.09
CA PRO A 169 13.21 31.60 -8.78
C PRO A 169 14.07 30.80 -7.80
N TYR A 170 13.42 30.08 -6.89
CA TYR A 170 14.05 29.07 -6.06
C TYR A 170 13.48 27.69 -6.44
N MET A 171 14.30 26.89 -7.11
CA MET A 171 14.01 25.47 -7.34
C MET A 171 14.49 24.66 -6.12
N PRO A 172 13.58 23.98 -5.39
CA PRO A 172 13.97 23.10 -4.29
C PRO A 172 14.92 21.99 -4.75
N HIS A 173 15.58 21.33 -3.80
CA HIS A 173 16.48 20.20 -4.09
C HIS A 173 15.68 18.91 -4.36
N LEU A 174 15.00 18.88 -5.51
CA LEU A 174 14.26 17.71 -6.03
C LEU A 174 15.18 16.81 -6.88
N GLY A 175 14.77 15.56 -7.09
CA GLY A 175 15.59 14.55 -7.80
C GLY A 175 16.01 15.00 -9.21
N SER A 176 15.09 15.57 -9.98
CA SER A 176 15.35 16.08 -11.34
C SER A 176 15.27 17.59 -11.39
N ARG A 177 16.05 18.27 -10.55
CA ARG A 177 16.03 19.73 -10.37
C ARG A 177 16.15 20.54 -11.68
N SER A 178 16.90 20.05 -12.66
CA SER A 178 17.12 20.72 -13.95
C SER A 178 15.90 20.74 -14.85
N GLU A 179 14.95 19.82 -14.65
CA GLU A 179 13.79 19.62 -15.51
C GLU A 179 12.55 20.44 -15.08
N GLY A 180 12.64 21.12 -13.93
CA GLY A 180 11.56 21.91 -13.39
C GLY A 180 10.52 21.11 -12.59
N LEU A 181 9.51 21.80 -12.07
CA LEU A 181 8.45 21.17 -11.26
C LEU A 181 7.51 20.28 -12.09
N ALA A 182 7.37 20.54 -13.40
CA ALA A 182 6.54 19.74 -14.30
C ALA A 182 7.15 18.36 -14.64
N TYR A 183 8.36 18.08 -14.15
CA TYR A 183 9.00 16.78 -14.36
C TYR A 183 8.13 15.65 -13.78
N LYS A 184 7.68 14.75 -14.67
CA LYS A 184 6.78 13.62 -14.37
C LYS A 184 5.46 14.00 -13.67
N SER A 185 5.03 15.26 -13.75
CA SER A 185 3.72 15.71 -13.27
C SER A 185 3.06 16.70 -14.24
N LEU A 186 1.89 17.22 -13.89
CA LEU A 186 1.13 18.19 -14.68
C LEU A 186 1.81 19.56 -14.69
N CYS A 187 1.40 20.43 -15.62
CA CYS A 187 1.87 21.81 -15.65
C CYS A 187 1.45 22.57 -14.39
N MET A 188 2.36 23.35 -13.82
CA MET A 188 2.12 24.06 -12.56
C MET A 188 1.03 25.15 -12.66
N GLU A 189 0.77 25.67 -13.85
CA GLU A 189 -0.32 26.61 -14.11
C GLU A 189 -1.71 25.96 -14.20
N ALA A 190 -1.82 24.63 -14.15
CA ALA A 190 -3.09 23.94 -14.32
C ALA A 190 -4.12 24.36 -13.26
N GLN A 191 -5.36 24.59 -13.70
CA GLN A 191 -6.41 25.19 -12.88
C GLN A 191 -7.25 24.10 -12.19
N GLN A 192 -7.31 24.16 -10.87
CA GLN A 192 -8.14 23.35 -9.98
C GLN A 192 -9.07 24.26 -9.14
N TYR A 193 -10.05 23.68 -8.46
CA TYR A 193 -11.03 24.39 -7.66
C TYR A 193 -11.28 23.68 -6.35
N LEU A 194 -11.13 24.41 -5.24
CA LEU A 194 -11.48 23.90 -3.92
C LEU A 194 -12.99 23.61 -3.81
N ALA A 195 -13.39 22.88 -2.78
CA ALA A 195 -14.79 22.50 -2.56
C ALA A 195 -15.75 23.71 -2.40
N ASP A 196 -15.24 24.90 -2.05
CA ASP A 196 -15.99 26.16 -1.96
C ASP A 196 -16.08 26.93 -3.30
N GLY A 197 -15.45 26.40 -4.35
CA GLY A 197 -15.37 27.02 -5.69
C GLY A 197 -14.19 27.97 -5.86
N THR A 198 -13.31 28.12 -4.88
CA THR A 198 -12.12 28.98 -4.99
C THR A 198 -11.14 28.41 -6.02
N PRO A 199 -10.76 29.17 -7.07
CA PRO A 199 -9.77 28.72 -8.03
C PRO A 199 -8.38 28.64 -7.40
N VAL A 200 -7.71 27.51 -7.56
CA VAL A 200 -6.33 27.26 -7.10
C VAL A 200 -5.49 26.69 -8.24
N ARG A 201 -4.19 26.97 -8.22
CA ARG A 201 -3.28 26.46 -9.25
C ARG A 201 -2.65 25.17 -8.78
N HIS A 202 -2.30 24.29 -9.71
CA HIS A 202 -1.59 23.06 -9.41
C HIS A 202 -0.27 23.30 -8.68
N PHE A 203 0.43 24.40 -8.95
CA PHE A 203 1.60 24.84 -8.18
C PHE A 203 1.37 24.84 -6.65
N ASP A 204 0.20 25.27 -6.21
CA ASP A 204 -0.12 25.43 -4.79
C ASP A 204 -0.65 24.12 -4.15
N VAL A 205 -1.24 23.23 -4.96
CA VAL A 205 -1.96 22.03 -4.46
C VAL A 205 -1.45 20.70 -5.04
N HIS A 206 -0.32 20.68 -5.76
CA HIS A 206 0.26 19.47 -6.36
C HIS A 206 0.42 18.34 -5.32
N ASN A 207 1.07 18.63 -4.19
CA ASN A 207 1.27 17.69 -3.09
C ASN A 207 -0.03 17.27 -2.36
N LEU A 208 -1.18 17.83 -2.73
CA LEU A 208 -2.49 17.51 -2.16
C LEU A 208 -3.36 16.68 -3.12
N TYR A 209 -2.88 16.34 -4.32
CA TYR A 209 -3.69 15.65 -5.33
C TYR A 209 -4.15 14.26 -4.87
N GLY A 210 -3.22 13.36 -4.53
CA GLY A 210 -3.57 12.03 -4.00
C GLY A 210 -4.38 12.09 -2.70
N TRP A 211 -4.06 13.06 -1.82
CA TRP A 211 -4.85 13.33 -0.62
C TRP A 211 -6.32 13.67 -0.94
N SER A 212 -6.56 14.52 -1.95
CA SER A 212 -7.91 14.92 -2.36
C SER A 212 -8.72 13.76 -2.95
N GLN A 213 -8.06 12.81 -3.63
CA GLN A 213 -8.68 11.58 -4.14
C GLN A 213 -8.98 10.55 -3.04
N THR A 214 -8.19 10.55 -1.96
CA THR A 214 -8.20 9.47 -0.96
C THR A 214 -9.57 9.33 -0.28
N LYS A 215 -10.09 10.43 0.27
CA LYS A 215 -11.34 10.42 1.05
C LYS A 215 -12.53 9.98 0.20
N ILE A 216 -12.67 10.54 -1.00
CA ILE A 216 -13.81 10.24 -1.89
C ILE A 216 -13.79 8.79 -2.37
N SER A 217 -12.60 8.19 -2.54
CA SER A 217 -12.44 6.79 -2.92
C SER A 217 -12.93 5.86 -1.81
N LEU A 218 -12.64 6.18 -0.55
CA LEU A 218 -13.16 5.42 0.59
C LEU A 218 -14.68 5.53 0.68
N GLU A 219 -15.24 6.74 0.54
CA GLU A 219 -16.69 6.95 0.56
C GLU A 219 -17.40 6.22 -0.60
N ALA A 220 -16.79 6.16 -1.78
CA ALA A 220 -17.28 5.40 -2.92
C ALA A 220 -17.24 3.88 -2.67
N LEU A 221 -16.14 3.36 -2.14
CA LEU A 221 -15.99 1.96 -1.76
C LEU A 221 -17.03 1.54 -0.71
N GLN A 222 -17.23 2.36 0.32
CA GLN A 222 -18.20 2.12 1.38
C GLN A 222 -19.64 2.14 0.84
N ALA A 223 -19.94 3.05 -0.08
CA ALA A 223 -21.24 3.10 -0.75
C ALA A 223 -21.49 1.88 -1.65
N ALA A 224 -20.44 1.33 -2.29
CA ALA A 224 -20.55 0.16 -3.15
C ALA A 224 -20.72 -1.15 -2.37
N THR A 225 -19.92 -1.32 -1.32
CA THR A 225 -19.83 -2.59 -0.58
C THR A 225 -20.76 -2.66 0.64
N ASN A 226 -21.19 -1.52 1.19
CA ASN A 226 -21.79 -1.40 2.53
C ASN A 226 -20.91 -1.99 3.65
N GLU A 227 -19.60 -2.11 3.41
CA GLU A 227 -18.60 -2.55 4.37
C GLU A 227 -17.56 -1.44 4.57
N ARG A 228 -16.73 -1.56 5.62
CA ARG A 228 -15.65 -0.63 5.94
C ARG A 228 -14.68 -0.45 4.76
N GLY A 229 -14.32 -1.58 4.14
CA GLY A 229 -13.36 -1.66 3.05
C GLY A 229 -11.95 -1.19 3.45
N ILE A 230 -11.04 -1.16 2.47
CA ILE A 230 -9.73 -0.55 2.58
C ILE A 230 -9.39 0.21 1.30
N VAL A 231 -8.80 1.39 1.46
CA VAL A 231 -8.18 2.14 0.36
C VAL A 231 -6.67 2.16 0.58
N VAL A 232 -5.93 2.00 -0.51
CA VAL A 232 -4.47 1.99 -0.53
C VAL A 232 -4.03 3.07 -1.49
N THR A 233 -3.25 4.05 -1.06
CA THR A 233 -2.86 5.21 -1.88
C THR A 233 -1.35 5.39 -1.96
N ARG A 234 -0.83 5.83 -3.12
CA ARG A 234 0.60 6.12 -3.27
C ARG A 234 0.94 7.48 -2.70
N SER A 235 0.37 8.54 -3.27
CA SER A 235 0.63 9.89 -2.81
C SER A 235 -0.10 10.15 -1.48
N THR A 236 0.64 10.70 -0.51
CA THR A 236 0.14 11.02 0.82
C THR A 236 0.54 12.42 1.26
N TYR A 237 -0.31 13.01 2.11
CA TYR A 237 -0.08 14.27 2.81
C TYR A 237 -0.45 14.07 4.30
N PRO A 238 -0.01 14.92 5.25
CA PRO A 238 -0.52 14.88 6.61
C PRO A 238 -2.05 14.80 6.64
N SER A 239 -2.59 13.84 7.40
CA SER A 239 -3.99 13.40 7.47
C SER A 239 -4.47 12.36 6.44
N SER A 240 -3.73 12.04 5.38
CA SER A 240 -4.12 10.97 4.42
C SER A 240 -4.41 9.64 5.12
N GLY A 241 -3.65 9.31 6.16
CA GLY A 241 -3.83 8.11 6.97
C GLY A 241 -5.18 7.99 7.67
N ARG A 242 -5.97 9.05 7.71
CA ARG A 242 -7.31 8.98 8.27
C ARG A 242 -8.26 8.10 7.44
N TRP A 243 -7.99 7.97 6.14
CA TRP A 243 -8.90 7.31 5.19
C TRP A 243 -8.26 6.17 4.40
N ALA A 244 -6.93 6.11 4.31
CA ALA A 244 -6.25 5.07 3.54
C ALA A 244 -4.99 4.54 4.23
N GLY A 245 -4.63 3.33 3.81
CA GLY A 245 -3.31 2.77 3.94
C GLY A 245 -2.36 3.25 2.84
N HIS A 246 -1.08 2.97 3.02
CA HIS A 246 -0.02 3.33 2.08
C HIS A 246 0.97 2.16 1.93
N TRP A 247 1.65 2.09 0.80
CA TRP A 247 2.79 1.20 0.57
C TRP A 247 3.97 2.03 0.09
N LEU A 248 5.20 1.57 0.33
CA LEU A 248 6.41 2.38 0.17
C LEU A 248 6.83 2.64 -1.31
N GLY A 249 5.94 2.34 -2.24
CA GLY A 249 6.17 2.49 -3.67
C GLY A 249 7.08 1.43 -4.28
N ASP A 250 7.58 1.77 -5.46
CA ASP A 250 8.32 0.90 -6.37
C ASP A 250 9.75 0.68 -5.83
N ASN A 251 9.94 -0.36 -5.04
CA ASN A 251 11.25 -0.76 -4.56
C ASN A 251 12.00 -1.64 -5.60
N THR A 252 13.18 -2.13 -5.22
CA THR A 252 13.97 -3.04 -6.04
C THR A 252 14.27 -4.29 -5.23
N ALA A 253 14.38 -5.45 -5.88
CA ALA A 253 14.79 -6.69 -5.22
C ALA A 253 16.29 -6.65 -4.82
N ALA A 254 16.64 -5.90 -3.78
CA ALA A 254 18.00 -5.69 -3.28
C ALA A 254 18.04 -5.56 -1.75
N TRP A 255 19.01 -6.20 -1.10
CA TRP A 255 19.12 -6.34 0.37
C TRP A 255 18.95 -5.05 1.16
N ASN A 256 19.50 -3.94 0.67
CA ASN A 256 19.37 -2.63 1.30
C ASN A 256 17.91 -2.13 1.39
N GLN A 257 17.02 -2.61 0.53
CA GLN A 257 15.60 -2.22 0.56
C GLN A 257 14.85 -2.84 1.75
N LEU A 258 15.36 -3.93 2.35
CA LEU A 258 14.78 -4.54 3.56
C LEU A 258 15.00 -3.67 4.80
N HIS A 259 16.20 -3.13 4.94
CA HIS A 259 16.49 -2.18 6.01
C HIS A 259 15.70 -0.89 5.82
N LYS A 260 15.63 -0.37 4.59
CA LYS A 260 14.84 0.82 4.27
C LYS A 260 13.35 0.65 4.51
N SER A 261 12.79 -0.56 4.37
CA SER A 261 11.37 -0.79 4.64
C SER A 261 11.06 -0.64 6.14
N ILE A 262 11.96 -1.06 7.04
CA ILE A 262 11.82 -0.84 8.49
C ILE A 262 11.83 0.67 8.78
N ILE A 263 12.77 1.40 8.17
CA ILE A 263 12.88 2.85 8.32
C ILE A 263 11.62 3.55 7.83
N GLY A 264 11.15 3.24 6.61
CA GLY A 264 9.96 3.85 6.01
C GLY A 264 8.71 3.64 6.86
N THR A 265 8.49 2.38 7.27
CA THR A 265 7.39 1.99 8.18
C THR A 265 7.42 2.81 9.49
N CYS A 266 8.60 2.98 10.09
CA CYS A 266 8.73 3.75 11.33
C CYS A 266 8.52 5.27 11.13
N GLN A 267 8.97 5.82 9.98
CA GLN A 267 8.88 7.25 9.69
C GLN A 267 7.47 7.72 9.38
N GLU A 268 6.67 6.92 8.66
CA GLU A 268 5.28 7.26 8.34
C GLU A 268 4.43 7.47 9.58
N LYS A 269 4.65 6.66 10.62
CA LYS A 269 3.96 6.79 11.91
C LYS A 269 4.32 8.07 12.67
N ARG A 270 5.51 8.64 12.43
CA ARG A 270 5.96 9.89 13.08
C ARG A 270 5.40 11.15 12.42
N SER A 271 5.00 11.07 11.14
CA SER A 271 4.62 12.24 10.32
C SER A 271 3.14 12.65 10.43
N CYS A 272 2.55 12.63 11.63
CA CYS A 272 1.14 12.98 11.87
C CYS A 272 0.12 12.13 11.06
N ASN A 273 0.45 10.87 10.80
CA ASN A 273 -0.41 9.89 10.12
C ASN A 273 -0.59 8.60 10.97
N PRO A 274 -1.06 8.70 12.24
CA PRO A 274 -1.24 7.54 13.11
C PRO A 274 -2.21 6.48 12.54
N GLY A 275 -3.12 6.91 11.65
CA GLY A 275 -4.11 6.06 10.99
C GLY A 275 -3.66 5.35 9.71
N ILE A 276 -2.48 5.63 9.12
CA ILE A 276 -2.03 4.88 7.94
C ILE A 276 -1.93 3.42 8.35
N MET A 277 -2.88 2.62 7.90
CA MET A 277 -2.79 1.18 7.96
C MET A 277 -1.88 0.80 6.80
N GLU A 278 -0.57 0.74 7.02
CA GLU A 278 0.34 0.37 5.94
C GLU A 278 -0.11 -0.94 5.34
N TRP A 279 -0.13 -0.96 4.02
CA TRP A 279 -0.68 -2.07 3.30
C TRP A 279 0.14 -3.32 3.61
N PHE A 280 -0.57 -4.42 3.88
CA PHE A 280 -0.02 -5.60 4.53
C PHE A 280 1.18 -6.22 3.81
N GLY A 281 1.42 -5.91 2.53
CA GLY A 281 2.63 -6.29 1.79
C GLY A 281 3.94 -5.79 2.41
N ASN A 282 4.00 -4.55 2.90
CA ASN A 282 5.18 -4.01 3.60
C ASN A 282 5.44 -4.75 4.92
N PHE A 283 4.37 -5.06 5.66
CA PHE A 283 4.43 -5.80 6.92
C PHE A 283 4.85 -7.27 6.76
N LEU A 284 4.47 -7.93 5.65
CA LEU A 284 4.93 -9.29 5.35
C LEU A 284 6.39 -9.29 4.88
N GLY A 285 6.85 -8.23 4.20
CA GLY A 285 8.27 -7.98 3.98
C GLY A 285 9.07 -7.87 5.28
N LEU A 286 8.49 -7.26 6.33
CA LEU A 286 9.12 -7.11 7.65
C LEU A 286 9.17 -8.40 8.49
N PHE A 287 8.41 -9.44 8.13
CA PHE A 287 8.28 -10.67 8.92
C PHE A 287 9.20 -11.82 8.50
N CYS A 288 10.06 -11.65 7.49
CA CYS A 288 10.81 -12.81 6.99
C CYS A 288 12.08 -12.53 6.21
N SER A 289 13.13 -12.55 6.96
CA SER A 289 14.47 -12.62 6.43
C SER A 289 14.87 -14.05 6.13
N LEU A 290 14.71 -14.50 4.89
CA LEU A 290 15.19 -15.83 4.48
C LEU A 290 15.96 -15.73 3.16
N VAL A 291 17.25 -16.06 3.17
CA VAL A 291 18.17 -16.12 2.00
C VAL A 291 18.12 -17.48 1.30
N PHE A 292 17.69 -17.58 0.04
CA PHE A 292 17.95 -18.80 -0.74
C PHE A 292 19.33 -18.76 -1.44
N PRO A 293 19.94 -19.92 -1.78
CA PRO A 293 21.30 -20.04 -2.34
C PRO A 293 21.55 -19.30 -3.67
N ASN A 294 20.50 -18.75 -4.28
CA ASN A 294 20.51 -17.91 -5.46
C ASN A 294 20.49 -16.39 -5.13
N GLY A 295 20.66 -16.01 -3.85
CA GLY A 295 20.74 -14.61 -3.40
C GLY A 295 19.40 -13.89 -3.26
N LEU A 296 18.28 -14.64 -3.30
CA LEU A 296 16.92 -14.10 -3.34
C LEU A 296 16.24 -14.26 -1.97
N THR A 297 15.88 -13.14 -1.35
CA THR A 297 15.25 -13.12 -0.02
C THR A 297 13.73 -13.28 -0.08
N TRP A 298 13.15 -14.04 0.84
CA TRP A 298 11.71 -14.19 1.05
C TRP A 298 10.98 -12.86 1.32
N CYS A 299 11.63 -11.88 1.96
CA CYS A 299 11.12 -10.50 2.07
C CYS A 299 10.77 -9.90 0.71
N PHE A 300 11.58 -10.12 -0.34
CA PHE A 300 11.34 -9.55 -1.68
C PHE A 300 10.12 -10.18 -2.33
N HIS A 301 9.96 -11.48 -2.16
CA HIS A 301 8.91 -12.25 -2.82
C HIS A 301 7.54 -11.92 -2.24
N LEU A 302 7.42 -11.68 -0.93
CA LEU A 302 6.12 -11.40 -0.32
C LEU A 302 5.80 -9.90 -0.19
N SER A 303 6.81 -9.04 -0.04
CA SER A 303 6.61 -7.60 -0.20
C SER A 303 6.20 -7.27 -1.62
N GLN A 304 6.80 -7.88 -2.65
CA GLN A 304 6.42 -7.65 -4.04
C GLN A 304 5.26 -8.50 -4.58
N ALA A 305 5.05 -9.74 -4.11
CA ALA A 305 3.86 -10.50 -4.51
C ALA A 305 2.58 -9.92 -3.91
N LEU A 306 2.68 -9.12 -2.85
CA LEU A 306 1.55 -8.35 -2.34
C LEU A 306 1.62 -6.91 -2.89
N GLN A 307 2.76 -6.22 -2.90
CA GLN A 307 2.82 -4.83 -3.38
C GLN A 307 2.30 -4.77 -4.81
N PRO A 308 1.34 -3.88 -5.08
CA PRO A 308 0.75 -3.92 -6.40
C PRO A 308 1.60 -3.18 -7.46
N SER A 309 2.75 -2.60 -7.10
CA SER A 309 3.63 -1.85 -7.99
C SER A 309 4.52 -2.71 -8.91
N PHE A 310 4.29 -2.61 -10.22
CA PHE A 310 5.25 -2.71 -11.35
C PHE A 310 6.28 -3.85 -11.46
N SER A 311 6.25 -4.87 -10.60
CA SER A 311 7.14 -6.04 -10.70
C SER A 311 6.44 -7.36 -11.00
N ASN A 312 5.10 -7.33 -11.11
CA ASN A 312 4.33 -8.40 -11.75
C ASN A 312 3.96 -8.07 -13.21
N ASN A 313 4.58 -7.03 -13.80
CA ASN A 313 4.50 -6.84 -15.24
C ASN A 313 5.26 -7.97 -15.93
N THR A 314 4.48 -8.85 -16.55
CA THR A 314 4.78 -10.22 -17.00
C THR A 314 5.77 -10.32 -18.17
N LEU A 315 6.51 -9.26 -18.48
CA LEU A 315 7.40 -9.20 -19.65
C LEU A 315 8.90 -9.16 -19.31
N LEU A 316 9.32 -8.73 -18.11
CA LEU A 316 10.75 -8.59 -17.78
C LEU A 316 11.21 -9.34 -16.53
N PHE A 317 10.29 -9.76 -15.66
CA PHE A 317 10.63 -10.41 -14.40
C PHE A 317 9.92 -11.77 -14.23
N GLN A 318 10.60 -12.72 -13.60
CA GLN A 318 10.03 -14.03 -13.30
C GLN A 318 8.98 -13.90 -12.18
N ARG A 319 7.99 -14.79 -12.17
CA ARG A 319 6.99 -14.85 -11.10
C ARG A 319 7.64 -15.14 -9.75
N GLN A 320 7.13 -14.50 -8.71
CA GLN A 320 7.74 -14.50 -7.37
C GLN A 320 6.78 -14.94 -6.27
N ASP A 321 5.56 -15.39 -6.60
CA ASP A 321 4.62 -15.87 -5.58
C ASP A 321 5.14 -17.15 -4.88
N PRO A 322 4.74 -17.42 -3.63
CA PRO A 322 5.27 -18.53 -2.86
C PRO A 322 5.14 -19.90 -3.54
N ALA A 323 4.14 -20.11 -4.39
CA ALA A 323 3.85 -21.40 -5.00
C ALA A 323 4.77 -21.73 -6.19
N VAL A 324 5.51 -20.75 -6.73
CA VAL A 324 6.46 -20.96 -7.85
C VAL A 324 7.77 -21.62 -7.41
N TRP A 325 8.08 -21.56 -6.12
CA TRP A 325 9.33 -22.09 -5.54
C TRP A 325 9.22 -23.57 -5.15
N ASP A 326 10.28 -24.11 -4.54
CA ASP A 326 10.34 -25.50 -4.10
C ASP A 326 9.55 -25.77 -2.80
N GLU A 327 9.36 -27.05 -2.47
CA GLU A 327 8.61 -27.46 -1.26
C GLU A 327 9.21 -26.89 0.02
N ARG A 328 10.54 -26.73 0.07
CA ARG A 328 11.22 -26.11 1.22
C ARG A 328 10.75 -24.68 1.41
N PHE A 329 10.65 -23.90 0.34
CA PHE A 329 10.09 -22.56 0.38
C PHE A 329 8.62 -22.58 0.85
N HIS A 330 7.83 -23.54 0.39
CA HIS A 330 6.42 -23.64 0.77
C HIS A 330 6.26 -23.90 2.27
N GLU A 331 7.05 -24.80 2.84
CA GLU A 331 7.04 -25.12 4.28
C GLU A 331 7.39 -23.91 5.13
N ILE A 332 8.49 -23.23 4.80
CA ILE A 332 8.90 -22.06 5.57
C ILE A 332 7.84 -20.96 5.44
N SER A 333 7.27 -20.78 4.25
CA SER A 333 6.23 -19.80 4.03
C SER A 333 4.98 -20.05 4.86
N ARG A 334 4.55 -21.31 4.94
CA ARG A 334 3.44 -21.74 5.77
C ARG A 334 3.70 -21.44 7.25
N ASN A 335 4.91 -21.72 7.75
CA ASN A 335 5.23 -21.56 9.17
C ASN A 335 5.14 -20.11 9.64
N VAL A 336 5.77 -19.17 8.93
CA VAL A 336 5.73 -17.75 9.30
C VAL A 336 4.34 -17.14 9.10
N LEU A 337 3.62 -17.49 8.03
CA LEU A 337 2.26 -17.02 7.83
C LEU A 337 1.36 -17.52 8.96
N ASN A 338 1.52 -18.76 9.41
CA ASN A 338 0.77 -19.27 10.56
C ASN A 338 1.10 -18.50 11.85
N ILE A 339 2.36 -18.13 12.10
CA ILE A 339 2.73 -17.28 13.24
C ILE A 339 2.00 -15.93 13.17
N ARG A 340 2.03 -15.30 11.99
CA ARG A 340 1.33 -14.03 11.77
C ARG A 340 -0.17 -14.16 11.99
N TYR A 341 -0.80 -15.21 11.45
CA TYR A 341 -2.24 -15.46 11.63
C TYR A 341 -2.60 -15.74 13.09
N THR A 342 -1.66 -16.33 13.84
CA THR A 342 -1.79 -16.53 15.29
C THR A 342 -1.89 -15.20 16.02
N LEU A 343 -1.07 -14.22 15.62
CA LEU A 343 -0.96 -12.91 16.24
C LEU A 343 -1.97 -11.87 15.72
N LEU A 344 -2.90 -12.24 14.83
CA LEU A 344 -3.89 -11.31 14.29
C LEU A 344 -4.77 -10.62 15.34
N PRO A 345 -5.24 -11.28 16.43
CA PRO A 345 -6.02 -10.59 17.46
C PRO A 345 -5.23 -9.47 18.14
N TYR A 346 -3.95 -9.71 18.43
CA TYR A 346 -3.05 -8.68 18.97
C TYR A 346 -2.84 -7.55 17.97
N LEU A 347 -2.49 -7.87 16.73
CA LEU A 347 -2.29 -6.87 15.68
C LEU A 347 -3.55 -6.02 15.44
N TYR A 348 -4.73 -6.64 15.44
CA TYR A 348 -6.00 -5.95 15.26
C TYR A 348 -6.34 -5.01 16.42
N THR A 349 -5.98 -5.41 17.65
CA THR A 349 -6.08 -4.53 18.82
C THR A 349 -5.14 -3.33 18.71
N LEU A 350 -3.92 -3.52 18.21
CA LEU A 350 -3.01 -2.41 17.95
C LEU A 350 -3.56 -1.44 16.89
N LEU A 351 -4.21 -1.95 15.85
CA LEU A 351 -4.89 -1.12 14.85
C LEU A 351 -6.03 -0.30 15.46
N PHE A 352 -6.80 -0.91 16.37
CA PHE A 352 -7.84 -0.23 17.13
C PHE A 352 -7.26 0.88 18.01
N ASP A 353 -6.21 0.60 18.78
CA ASP A 353 -5.56 1.60 19.64
C ASP A 353 -4.95 2.75 18.83
N ALA A 354 -4.40 2.45 17.65
CA ALA A 354 -3.90 3.48 16.74
C ALA A 354 -5.03 4.38 16.21
N HIS A 355 -6.19 3.80 15.89
CA HIS A 355 -7.37 4.53 15.46
C HIS A 355 -7.99 5.38 16.59
N ALA A 356 -8.21 4.79 17.76
CA ALA A 356 -8.93 5.42 18.86
C ALA A 356 -8.08 6.37 19.70
N HIS A 357 -6.77 6.08 19.86
CA HIS A 357 -5.89 6.79 20.77
C HIS A 357 -4.68 7.44 20.08
N GLY A 358 -4.49 7.24 18.77
CA GLY A 358 -3.32 7.77 18.06
C GLY A 358 -2.01 7.06 18.40
N SER A 359 -2.09 5.84 18.94
CA SER A 359 -0.94 4.98 19.24
C SER A 359 -0.24 4.52 17.97
N THR A 360 0.98 3.96 18.09
CA THR A 360 1.71 3.38 16.95
C THR A 360 1.60 1.86 16.93
N VAL A 361 1.50 1.28 15.72
CA VAL A 361 1.41 -0.18 15.50
C VAL A 361 2.81 -0.77 15.34
N VAL A 362 3.53 -0.36 14.30
CA VAL A 362 4.98 -0.54 14.24
C VAL A 362 5.61 0.58 15.04
N ARG A 363 6.46 0.20 15.98
CA ARG A 363 7.00 1.10 16.99
C ARG A 363 8.51 0.94 17.05
N PRO A 364 9.28 2.03 16.85
CA PRO A 364 10.71 2.03 17.12
C PRO A 364 10.97 1.71 18.59
N LEU A 365 12.08 1.03 18.90
CA LEU A 365 12.42 0.69 20.28
C LEU A 365 12.51 1.94 21.18
N LEU A 366 13.03 3.05 20.66
CA LEU A 366 13.14 4.30 21.41
C LEU A 366 11.82 4.82 21.96
N HIS A 367 10.66 4.48 21.35
CA HIS A 367 9.36 4.93 21.85
C HIS A 367 9.01 4.29 23.20
N GLU A 368 9.47 3.05 23.44
CA GLU A 368 9.24 2.31 24.68
C GLU A 368 10.39 2.45 25.68
N PHE A 369 11.60 2.72 25.19
CA PHE A 369 12.84 2.69 25.97
C PHE A 369 13.64 3.98 25.80
N VAL A 370 12.98 5.15 25.92
CA VAL A 370 13.59 6.48 25.70
C VAL A 370 14.82 6.73 26.59
N GLU A 371 14.84 6.18 27.81
CA GLU A 371 15.94 6.33 28.77
C GLU A 371 17.24 5.64 28.32
N ASP A 372 17.10 4.66 27.42
CA ASP A 372 18.21 3.87 26.88
C ASP A 372 18.69 4.45 25.55
N ARG A 373 19.85 5.11 25.60
CA ARG A 373 20.42 5.82 24.43
C ARG A 373 20.78 4.89 23.28
N GLU A 374 21.07 3.61 23.54
CA GLU A 374 21.37 2.64 22.48
C GLU A 374 20.16 2.43 21.55
N THR A 375 18.94 2.67 22.05
CA THR A 375 17.73 2.51 21.24
C THR A 375 17.47 3.68 20.29
N TRP A 376 18.15 4.82 20.46
CA TRP A 376 17.90 6.03 19.67
C TRP A 376 18.37 5.91 18.22
N ASP A 377 19.48 5.20 18.04
CA ASP A 377 20.10 4.96 16.73
C ASP A 377 19.74 3.57 16.17
N MET A 378 18.80 2.86 16.81
CA MET A 378 18.39 1.51 16.43
C MET A 378 17.32 1.52 15.34
N ASP A 379 17.67 1.07 14.13
CA ASP A 379 16.76 0.99 12.97
C ASP A 379 16.76 -0.38 12.25
N GLU A 380 17.48 -1.36 12.79
CA GLU A 380 17.55 -2.74 12.23
C GLU A 380 16.54 -3.70 12.88
N GLN A 381 15.83 -3.27 13.93
CA GLN A 381 14.81 -4.03 14.64
C GLN A 381 13.68 -3.12 15.13
N PHE A 382 12.48 -3.68 15.33
CA PHE A 382 11.29 -2.89 15.65
C PHE A 382 10.33 -3.68 16.55
N LEU A 383 9.35 -2.98 17.11
CA LEU A 383 8.29 -3.55 17.93
C LEU A 383 6.95 -3.56 17.17
N TRP A 384 6.13 -4.57 17.45
CA TRP A 384 4.67 -4.50 17.28
C TRP A 384 4.05 -4.10 18.60
N GLY A 385 3.47 -2.89 18.62
CA GLY A 385 2.99 -2.26 19.83
C GLY A 385 4.11 -2.14 20.87
N PRO A 386 3.81 -2.31 22.15
CA PRO A 386 4.82 -2.28 23.21
C PRO A 386 5.46 -3.64 23.52
N ALA A 387 4.91 -4.74 23.01
CA ALA A 387 5.11 -6.08 23.60
C ALA A 387 5.85 -7.11 22.74
N LEU A 388 5.90 -6.97 21.40
CA LEU A 388 6.53 -7.97 20.53
C LEU A 388 7.73 -7.36 19.82
N LEU A 389 8.93 -7.83 20.12
CA LEU A 389 10.19 -7.47 19.46
C LEU A 389 10.48 -8.40 18.30
N ILE A 390 10.76 -7.81 17.14
CA ILE A 390 11.06 -8.51 15.90
C ILE A 390 12.48 -8.13 15.50
N SER A 391 13.35 -9.15 15.38
CA SER A 391 14.77 -9.01 15.06
C SER A 391 15.09 -9.73 13.75
N PRO A 392 14.91 -9.06 12.59
CA PRO A 392 15.09 -9.66 11.27
C PRO A 392 16.57 -9.77 10.87
N VAL A 393 16.88 -10.70 9.96
CA VAL A 393 18.19 -10.78 9.26
C VAL A 393 18.17 -9.86 8.03
N LEU A 394 19.03 -8.86 7.96
CA LEU A 394 18.98 -7.84 6.90
C LEU A 394 20.10 -7.94 5.87
N LYS A 395 20.96 -8.96 5.99
CA LYS A 395 22.15 -9.14 5.17
C LYS A 395 22.12 -10.49 4.47
N GLN A 396 22.71 -10.51 3.28
CA GLN A 396 22.81 -11.71 2.47
C GLN A 396 23.68 -12.76 3.16
N ASP A 397 23.26 -14.02 3.08
CA ASP A 397 23.97 -15.22 3.57
C ASP A 397 24.18 -15.30 5.10
N ASP A 398 23.74 -14.29 5.85
CA ASP A 398 23.77 -14.31 7.31
C ASP A 398 22.77 -15.34 7.86
N GLN A 399 23.25 -16.16 8.81
CA GLN A 399 22.43 -17.12 9.57
C GLN A 399 22.40 -16.78 11.07
N SER A 400 22.77 -15.55 11.40
CA SER A 400 22.77 -15.01 12.75
C SER A 400 22.51 -13.51 12.70
N VAL A 401 21.86 -12.97 13.74
CA VAL A 401 21.57 -11.54 13.86
C VAL A 401 22.10 -11.03 15.19
N ILE A 402 22.78 -9.89 15.16
CA ILE A 402 23.14 -9.16 16.37
C ILE A 402 21.95 -8.27 16.72
N ALA A 403 21.19 -8.67 17.73
CA ALA A 403 20.00 -7.96 18.19
C ALA A 403 20.25 -7.28 19.54
N TYR A 404 19.71 -6.09 19.74
CA TYR A 404 19.75 -5.40 21.02
C TYR A 404 18.54 -5.78 21.87
N PHE A 405 18.77 -6.12 23.13
CA PHE A 405 17.69 -6.39 24.09
C PHE A 405 17.64 -5.25 25.10
N PRO A 406 16.65 -4.35 25.05
CA PRO A 406 16.47 -3.31 26.05
C PRO A 406 16.30 -3.88 27.46
N ASN A 407 16.44 -3.04 28.49
CA ASN A 407 16.35 -3.45 29.89
C ASN A 407 14.90 -3.84 30.31
N ALA A 408 14.46 -5.02 29.90
CA ALA A 408 13.20 -5.67 30.24
C ALA A 408 13.38 -7.20 30.19
N ARG A 409 12.38 -7.97 30.63
CA ARG A 409 12.32 -9.41 30.37
C ARG A 409 11.92 -9.66 28.93
N TRP A 410 12.60 -10.59 28.27
CA TRP A 410 12.32 -10.98 26.90
C TRP A 410 12.20 -12.49 26.83
N TYR A 411 10.99 -12.96 26.49
CA TYR A 411 10.68 -14.36 26.29
C TYR A 411 10.78 -14.70 24.82
N ASP A 412 11.50 -15.76 24.48
CA ASP A 412 11.50 -16.28 23.11
C ASP A 412 10.09 -16.83 22.78
N TYR A 413 9.51 -16.32 21.68
CA TYR A 413 8.12 -16.62 21.28
C TYR A 413 7.91 -18.10 20.95
N HIS A 414 8.95 -18.79 20.47
CA HIS A 414 8.83 -20.17 19.98
C HIS A 414 8.97 -21.19 21.11
N THR A 415 9.89 -20.95 22.04
CA THR A 415 10.22 -21.83 23.17
C THR A 415 9.49 -21.47 24.46
N ASN A 416 8.93 -20.26 24.55
CA ASN A 416 8.34 -19.67 25.76
C ASN A 416 9.32 -19.57 26.94
N THR A 417 10.62 -19.47 26.65
CA THR A 417 11.67 -19.37 27.68
C THR A 417 12.17 -17.95 27.82
N ASP A 418 12.51 -17.56 29.06
CA ASP A 418 13.17 -16.28 29.31
C ASP A 418 14.61 -16.34 28.79
N THR A 419 14.95 -15.42 27.90
CA THR A 419 16.29 -15.30 27.32
C THR A 419 17.35 -14.90 28.35
N GLY A 420 16.96 -14.21 29.42
CA GLY A 420 17.88 -13.64 30.41
C GLY A 420 18.69 -12.43 29.91
N PHE A 421 18.43 -11.94 28.69
CA PHE A 421 19.16 -10.82 28.10
C PHE A 421 18.56 -9.47 28.48
N ARG A 422 19.41 -8.53 28.92
CA ARG A 422 18.98 -7.17 29.33
C ARG A 422 20.04 -6.12 29.06
N GLY A 423 19.63 -5.01 28.45
CA GLY A 423 20.47 -3.85 28.15
C GLY A 423 21.73 -4.19 27.34
N GLN A 424 21.67 -5.20 26.48
CA GLN A 424 22.87 -5.74 25.82
C GLN A 424 22.57 -6.24 24.41
N PHE A 425 23.62 -6.21 23.56
CA PHE A 425 23.62 -6.85 22.26
C PHE A 425 23.86 -8.35 22.42
N GLN A 426 23.13 -9.15 21.64
CA GLN A 426 23.30 -10.59 21.60
C GLN A 426 23.30 -11.11 20.17
N ASN A 427 24.16 -12.09 19.92
CA ASN A 427 24.22 -12.78 18.65
C ASN A 427 23.26 -13.97 18.67
N LEU A 428 22.13 -13.84 18.00
CA LEU A 428 21.08 -14.84 17.94
C LEU A 428 21.28 -15.73 16.71
N SER A 429 21.00 -17.02 16.86
CA SER A 429 20.91 -17.91 15.70
C SER A 429 19.66 -17.55 14.88
N ALA A 430 19.82 -17.39 13.58
CA ALA A 430 18.75 -17.05 12.65
C ALA A 430 18.89 -17.89 11.37
N PRO A 431 18.74 -19.22 11.48
CA PRO A 431 18.77 -20.09 10.30
C PRO A 431 17.64 -19.70 9.33
N LEU A 432 17.75 -20.17 8.10
CA LEU A 432 16.85 -19.83 6.99
C LEU A 432 15.35 -20.07 7.24
N GLU A 433 14.99 -20.77 8.30
CA GLU A 433 13.63 -21.24 8.57
C GLU A 433 13.06 -20.57 9.84
N HIS A 434 13.82 -19.65 10.44
CA HIS A 434 13.56 -19.09 11.75
C HIS A 434 13.72 -17.58 11.78
N ILE A 435 12.67 -16.90 12.25
CA ILE A 435 12.72 -15.48 12.59
C ILE A 435 12.71 -15.31 14.11
N ASN A 436 13.60 -14.46 14.61
CA ASN A 436 13.72 -14.15 16.02
C ASN A 436 12.58 -13.21 16.46
N LEU A 437 11.73 -13.72 17.36
CA LEU A 437 10.57 -13.05 17.90
C LEU A 437 10.60 -13.16 19.43
N HIS A 438 10.49 -12.02 20.11
CA HIS A 438 10.53 -11.99 21.58
C HIS A 438 9.37 -11.22 22.17
N VAL A 439 8.73 -11.79 23.18
CA VAL A 439 7.63 -11.16 23.92
C VAL A 439 8.20 -10.48 25.17
N ARG A 440 7.90 -9.20 25.33
CA ARG A 440 8.28 -8.40 26.50
C ARG A 440 7.48 -8.85 27.72
N GLY A 441 8.15 -9.08 28.83
CA GLY A 441 7.48 -9.32 30.12
C GLY A 441 6.69 -8.09 30.57
N GLY A 442 5.56 -8.33 31.22
CA GLY A 442 4.58 -7.32 31.60
C GLY A 442 3.38 -7.25 30.66
N TYR A 443 3.33 -8.06 29.60
CA TYR A 443 2.30 -7.99 28.57
C TYR A 443 1.55 -9.30 28.36
N ILE A 444 0.26 -9.19 28.05
CA ILE A 444 -0.61 -10.31 27.66
C ILE A 444 -0.96 -10.17 26.18
N LEU A 445 -0.59 -11.17 25.38
CA LEU A 445 -0.86 -11.19 23.94
C LEU A 445 -2.04 -12.11 23.64
N PRO A 446 -3.15 -11.58 23.08
CA PRO A 446 -4.21 -12.42 22.55
C PRO A 446 -3.81 -13.03 21.22
N TRP A 447 -4.11 -14.31 21.05
CA TRP A 447 -3.84 -15.05 19.83
C TRP A 447 -5.01 -15.95 19.45
N GLN A 448 -5.04 -16.42 18.21
CA GLN A 448 -6.08 -17.32 17.71
C GLN A 448 -5.49 -18.39 16.82
N THR A 449 -6.02 -19.62 16.83
CA THR A 449 -5.47 -20.68 15.97
C THR A 449 -5.57 -20.28 14.49
N PRO A 450 -4.46 -20.34 13.73
CA PRO A 450 -4.41 -19.87 12.35
C PRO A 450 -5.26 -20.74 11.41
N ALA A 451 -5.62 -20.19 10.25
CA ALA A 451 -6.31 -20.89 9.17
C ALA A 451 -5.94 -20.24 7.82
N ASN A 452 -6.39 -20.83 6.71
CA ASN A 452 -6.06 -20.34 5.36
C ASN A 452 -6.60 -18.92 5.07
N THR A 453 -7.68 -18.51 5.72
CA THR A 453 -8.24 -17.15 5.62
C THR A 453 -8.74 -16.68 6.98
N THR A 454 -8.86 -15.37 7.17
CA THR A 454 -9.46 -14.78 8.38
C THR A 454 -10.93 -15.16 8.56
N ALA A 455 -11.66 -15.42 7.47
CA ALA A 455 -13.03 -15.92 7.53
C ALA A 455 -13.15 -17.28 8.25
N PHE A 456 -12.10 -18.12 8.15
CA PHE A 456 -12.01 -19.37 8.90
C PHE A 456 -11.28 -19.18 10.24
N SER A 457 -10.19 -18.43 10.29
CA SER A 457 -9.40 -18.28 11.52
C SER A 457 -10.22 -17.66 12.64
N ARG A 458 -11.10 -16.70 12.33
CA ARG A 458 -11.98 -16.04 13.31
C ARG A 458 -12.98 -16.98 13.99
N LYS A 459 -13.21 -18.17 13.44
CA LYS A 459 -14.08 -19.22 14.03
C LYS A 459 -13.32 -20.18 14.94
N ASN A 460 -11.99 -20.13 14.92
CA ASN A 460 -11.15 -21.01 15.71
C ASN A 460 -11.03 -20.53 17.17
N PRO A 461 -10.59 -21.40 18.10
CA PRO A 461 -10.35 -21.04 19.49
C PRO A 461 -9.33 -19.90 19.63
N MET A 462 -9.57 -19.05 20.62
CA MET A 462 -8.63 -18.00 21.05
C MET A 462 -7.81 -18.48 22.24
N GLY A 463 -6.62 -17.91 22.40
CA GLY A 463 -5.77 -18.10 23.56
C GLY A 463 -5.10 -16.80 23.99
N LEU A 464 -4.43 -16.86 25.14
CA LEU A 464 -3.67 -15.77 25.70
C LEU A 464 -2.26 -16.25 26.04
N THR A 465 -1.25 -15.47 25.69
CA THR A 465 0.12 -15.65 26.17
C THR A 465 0.39 -14.59 27.23
N VAL A 466 0.59 -15.02 28.48
CA VAL A 466 0.83 -14.14 29.63
C VAL A 466 2.34 -14.13 29.92
N ALA A 467 3.04 -13.09 29.48
CA ALA A 467 4.46 -12.90 29.74
C ALA A 467 4.64 -12.07 31.01
N LEU A 468 4.99 -12.70 32.13
CA LEU A 468 5.16 -12.01 33.41
C LEU A 468 6.45 -11.17 33.42
N ASP A 469 6.41 -10.00 34.05
CA ASP A 469 7.62 -9.21 34.31
C ASP A 469 8.39 -9.70 35.57
N ASP A 470 9.30 -8.89 36.10
CA ASP A 470 10.03 -9.17 37.34
C ASP A 470 9.16 -9.05 38.59
N ALA A 471 8.10 -8.24 38.53
CA ALA A 471 7.11 -8.08 39.59
C ALA A 471 6.01 -9.15 39.55
N LEU A 472 6.10 -10.10 38.61
CA LEU A 472 5.09 -11.12 38.32
C LEU A 472 3.74 -10.49 37.92
N PHE A 473 3.78 -9.34 37.28
CA PHE A 473 2.63 -8.64 36.73
C PHE A 473 2.59 -8.76 35.21
N ALA A 474 1.39 -8.72 34.64
CA ALA A 474 1.18 -8.60 33.20
C ALA A 474 -0.18 -7.96 32.92
N GLU A 475 -0.24 -7.10 31.90
CA GLU A 475 -1.46 -6.47 31.41
C GLU A 475 -1.60 -6.58 29.89
N GLY A 476 -2.83 -6.53 29.39
CA GLY A 476 -3.06 -6.55 27.96
C GLY A 476 -4.51 -6.27 27.62
N HIS A 477 -4.74 -5.94 26.37
CA HIS A 477 -6.05 -5.57 25.84
C HIS A 477 -6.40 -6.47 24.65
N LEU A 478 -7.70 -6.65 24.44
CA LEU A 478 -8.24 -7.32 23.27
C LEU A 478 -9.42 -6.51 22.76
N TYR A 479 -9.33 -6.05 21.51
CA TYR A 479 -10.44 -5.52 20.76
C TYR A 479 -10.96 -6.58 19.77
N TRP A 480 -12.27 -6.77 19.74
CA TRP A 480 -12.92 -7.72 18.85
C TRP A 480 -14.23 -7.14 18.32
N ASP A 481 -14.35 -7.02 17.01
CA ASP A 481 -15.57 -6.58 16.31
C ASP A 481 -16.00 -7.65 15.28
N ASP A 482 -16.94 -7.32 14.39
CA ASP A 482 -17.31 -8.22 13.27
C ASP A 482 -16.30 -8.20 12.12
N GLY A 483 -15.31 -7.30 12.16
CA GLY A 483 -14.22 -7.15 11.20
C GLY A 483 -14.58 -6.39 9.92
N VAL A 484 -15.83 -5.95 9.73
CA VAL A 484 -16.30 -5.45 8.43
C VAL A 484 -17.23 -4.25 8.49
N ARG A 485 -17.94 -4.00 9.61
CA ARG A 485 -18.92 -2.91 9.67
C ARG A 485 -18.26 -1.53 9.79
N ILE A 486 -18.98 -0.54 9.28
CA ILE A 486 -18.63 0.87 9.33
C ILE A 486 -19.06 1.43 10.70
N GLY A 487 -18.17 2.20 11.35
CA GLY A 487 -18.50 2.97 12.55
C GLY A 487 -18.54 2.17 13.86
N THR A 488 -17.93 0.98 13.88
CA THR A 488 -17.75 0.14 15.09
C THR A 488 -16.40 0.39 15.74
#